data_AF-A0A822AHM7-F1
#
_entry.id   AF-A0A822AHM7-F1
#
_cell.length_a   1.000
_cell.length_b   1.000
_cell.length_c   1.000
_cell.angle_alpha   90.00
_cell.angle_beta   90.00
_cell.angle_gamma   90.00
#
_symmetry.space_group_name_H-M   'P 1'
#
loop_
_entity.id
_entity.type
_entity.pdbx_description
1 polymer ?
#
loop_
_entity_poly.entity_id
_entity_poly.type
_entity_poly.pdbx_seq_one_letter_code
_entity_poly.pdbx_strand_id
1 'polypeptide(L)' 'MKAVTKEFIQCIQPGDIAFFYFSGHGCQMDGINYLIPSDFDLDDERSLIYGSLNAQKLISDVHRRRPG' A
#
# COMPACT_ATOMS: atom_id res chain seq x y z
N MET A 1 0.94 6.77 7.06
CA MET A 1 0.64 6.03 5.81
C MET A 1 -0.54 5.06 5.95
N LYS A 2 -0.53 4.06 6.86
CA LYS A 2 -1.60 3.05 6.96
C LYS A 2 -3.02 3.61 7.16
N ALA A 3 -3.18 4.65 7.99
CA ALA A 3 -4.48 5.29 8.21
C ALA A 3 -5.05 5.91 6.92
N VAL A 4 -4.25 6.73 6.24
CA VAL A 4 -4.60 7.35 4.96
C VAL A 4 -4.93 6.30 3.89
N THR A 5 -4.16 5.21 3.81
CA THR A 5 -4.47 4.11 2.89
C THR A 5 -5.81 3.46 3.20
N LYS A 6 -6.12 3.24 4.49
CA LYS A 6 -7.39 2.66 4.92
C LYS A 6 -8.57 3.59 4.57
N GLU A 7 -8.44 4.88 4.85
CA GLU A 7 -9.43 5.90 4.51
C GLU A 7 -9.65 5.98 2.99
N PHE A 8 -8.58 6.01 2.20
CA PHE A 8 -8.64 5.98 0.74
C PHE A 8 -9.46 4.79 0.24
N ILE A 9 -9.13 3.56 0.68
CA ILE A 9 -9.88 2.36 0.31
C ILE A 9 -11.34 2.47 0.75
N GLN A 10 -11.60 3.10 1.90
CA GLN A 10 -12.95 3.25 2.44
C GLN A 10 -13.85 4.15 1.60
N CYS A 11 -13.27 5.18 0.98
CA CYS A 11 -13.99 6.12 0.13
C CYS A 11 -14.42 5.53 -1.22
N ILE A 12 -13.70 4.55 -1.77
CA ILE A 12 -13.99 3.98 -3.10
C ILE A 12 -15.34 3.26 -3.09
N GLN A 13 -16.21 3.69 -4.01
CA GLN A 13 -17.50 3.07 -4.33
C GLN A 13 -17.43 2.29 -5.66
N PRO A 14 -18.38 1.37 -5.90
CA PRO A 14 -18.46 0.68 -7.18
C PRO A 14 -18.63 1.65 -8.35
N GLY A 15 -17.79 1.51 -9.38
CA GLY A 15 -17.78 2.37 -10.57
C GLY A 15 -16.88 3.61 -10.49
N ASP A 16 -16.23 3.86 -9.35
CA ASP A 16 -15.28 4.97 -9.21
C ASP A 16 -13.98 4.72 -9.99
N ILE A 17 -13.30 5.78 -10.41
CA ILE A 17 -11.90 5.69 -10.86
C ILE A 17 -10.99 5.89 -9.64
N ALA A 18 -10.26 4.85 -9.26
CA ALA A 18 -9.31 4.90 -8.15
C ALA A 18 -7.87 5.04 -8.67
N PHE A 19 -7.16 6.08 -8.22
CA PHE A 19 -5.75 6.30 -8.54
C PHE A 19 -4.92 6.34 -7.27
N PHE A 20 -3.75 5.67 -7.29
CA PHE A 20 -2.79 5.67 -6.20
C PHE A 20 -1.41 6.03 -6.74
N TYR A 21 -0.77 6.99 -6.09
CA TYR A 21 0.61 7.39 -6.38
C TYR A 21 1.45 7.26 -5.13
N PHE A 22 2.67 6.77 -5.30
CA PHE A 22 3.66 6.67 -4.24
C PHE A 22 5.04 7.02 -4.76
N SER A 23 5.76 7.81 -3.98
CA SER A 23 7.16 8.17 -4.19
C SER A 23 7.93 7.91 -2.91
N GLY A 24 8.96 7.09 -2.97
CA GLY A 24 9.74 6.66 -1.81
C GLY A 24 10.56 5.43 -2.14
N HIS A 25 10.99 4.72 -1.10
CA HIS A 25 11.74 3.49 -1.28
C HIS A 25 10.80 2.31 -1.60
N GLY A 26 11.28 1.38 -2.40
CA GLY A 26 10.59 0.13 -2.71
C GLY A 26 11.52 -1.05 -2.43
N CYS A 27 11.00 -2.11 -1.85
CA CYS A 27 11.72 -3.37 -1.67
C CYS A 27 10.84 -4.54 -2.14
N GLN A 28 11.46 -5.58 -2.69
CA GLN A 28 10.78 -6.83 -3.01
C GLN A 28 11.32 -7.94 -2.11
N MET A 29 10.41 -8.69 -1.51
CA MET A 29 10.74 -9.83 -0.65
C MET A 29 9.71 -10.93 -0.87
N ASP A 30 10.18 -12.16 -1.09
CA ASP A 30 9.34 -13.31 -1.44
C ASP A 30 8.36 -13.02 -2.60
N GLY A 31 8.80 -12.22 -3.58
CA GLY A 31 7.97 -11.83 -4.74
C GLY A 31 6.88 -10.79 -4.43
N ILE A 32 6.84 -10.27 -3.20
CA ILE A 32 5.90 -9.23 -2.78
C ILE A 32 6.59 -7.87 -2.80
N ASN A 33 5.96 -6.89 -3.45
CA ASN A 33 6.45 -5.52 -3.49
C ASN A 33 5.95 -4.73 -2.27
N TYR A 34 6.89 -4.13 -1.55
CA TYR A 34 6.68 -3.30 -0.38
C TYR A 34 7.09 -1.86 -0.67
N LEU A 35 6.18 -0.93 -0.39
CA LEU A 35 6.41 0.51 -0.49
C LEU A 35 6.80 1.03 0.90
N ILE A 36 8.01 1.56 1.01
CA ILE A 36 8.63 1.95 2.28
C ILE A 36 8.59 3.48 2.37
N PRO A 37 7.91 4.06 3.39
CA PRO A 37 7.93 5.50 3.63
C PRO A 37 9.37 6.04 3.70
N SER A 38 9.57 7.29 3.28
CA SER A 38 10.89 7.95 3.34
C SER A 38 11.47 8.03 4.75
N ASP A 39 10.62 8.05 5.78
CA ASP A 39 10.99 8.33 7.16
C ASP A 39 11.11 7.04 8.00
N PHE A 40 11.45 5.90 7.36
CA PHE A 40 11.46 4.59 8.01
C PHE A 40 12.87 4.10 8.31
N ASP A 41 13.18 3.91 9.60
CA ASP A 41 14.42 3.28 10.05
C ASP A 41 14.34 1.75 9.83
N LEU A 42 15.14 1.25 8.89
CA LEU A 42 15.21 -0.16 8.53
C LEU A 42 16.14 -0.91 9.48
N ASP A 43 15.66 -1.19 10.69
CA ASP A 43 16.44 -1.93 11.69
C ASP A 43 16.42 -3.45 11.46
N ASP A 44 15.29 -4.00 10.98
CA ASP A 44 15.16 -5.42 10.65
C ASP A 44 14.02 -5.70 9.64
N GLU A 45 13.99 -6.93 9.13
CA GLU A 45 13.01 -7.42 8.15
C GLU A 45 11.55 -7.35 8.65
N ARG A 46 11.30 -7.61 9.93
CA ARG A 46 9.95 -7.51 10.51
C ARG A 46 9.51 -6.05 10.55
N SER A 47 10.39 -5.15 10.98
CA SER A 47 10.16 -3.71 11.01
C SER A 47 9.84 -3.19 9.62
N LEU A 48 10.56 -3.68 8.59
CA LEU A 48 10.23 -3.43 7.19
C LEU A 48 8.80 -3.90 6.83
N ILE A 49 8.42 -5.15 7.13
CA ILE A 49 7.07 -5.69 6.83
C ILE A 49 5.98 -4.88 7.54
N TYR A 50 6.18 -4.53 8.82
CA TYR A 50 5.20 -3.78 9.60
C TYR A 50 5.15 -2.30 9.22
N GLY A 51 6.25 -1.70 8.80
CA GLY A 51 6.37 -0.29 8.44
C GLY A 51 5.96 0.06 7.02
N SER A 52 6.10 -0.90 6.11
CA SER A 52 5.84 -0.71 4.70
C SER A 52 4.39 -1.02 4.32
N LEU A 53 4.04 -0.67 3.09
CA LEU A 53 2.77 -1.01 2.46
C LEU A 53 2.97 -2.10 1.42
N ASN A 54 2.30 -3.24 1.59
CA ASN A 54 2.25 -4.28 0.57
C ASN A 54 1.41 -3.80 -0.63
N ALA A 55 2.07 -3.56 -1.76
CA ALA A 55 1.43 -3.03 -2.96
C ALA A 55 0.39 -4.01 -3.54
N GLN A 56 0.65 -5.31 -3.48
CA GLN A 56 -0.27 -6.33 -3.97
C GLN A 56 -1.57 -6.38 -3.14
N LYS A 57 -1.43 -6.22 -1.82
CA LYS A 57 -2.57 -6.13 -0.90
C LYS A 57 -3.39 -4.87 -1.15
N LEU A 58 -2.73 -3.73 -1.34
CA LEU A 58 -3.38 -2.47 -1.70
C LEU A 58 -4.22 -2.63 -2.98
N ILE A 59 -3.62 -3.15 -4.05
CA ILE A 59 -4.31 -3.37 -5.32
C ILE A 59 -5.51 -4.30 -5.12
N SER A 60 -5.34 -5.38 -4.35
CA SER A 60 -6.42 -6.33 -4.06
C SER A 60 -7.58 -5.69 -3.29
N ASP A 61 -7.28 -4.79 -2.35
CA ASP A 61 -8.29 -4.08 -1.57
C ASP A 61 -9.03 -3.03 -2.40
N VAL A 62 -8.34 -2.35 -3.32
CA VAL A 62 -8.95 -1.48 -4.32
C VAL A 62 -9.89 -2.27 -5.24
N HIS A 63 -9.43 -3.38 -5.82
CA HIS A 63 -10.27 -4.22 -6.70
C HIS A 63 -11.53 -4.74 -6.01
N ARG A 64 -11.45 -5.04 -4.70
CA ARG A 64 -12.60 -5.49 -3.91
C ARG A 64 -13.71 -4.44 -3.83
N ARG A 65 -13.38 -3.15 -3.96
CA ARG A 65 -14.34 -2.05 -4.01
C ARG A 65 -15.07 -1.92 -5.35
N ARG A 66 -14.64 -2.69 -6.37
CA ARG A 66 -15.18 -2.69 -7.74
C ARG A 66 -15.16 -1.29 -8.39
N PRO A 67 -14.00 -0.60 -8.42
CA PRO A 67 -13.84 0.59 -9.24
C PRO A 67 -14.15 0.28 -10.72
N GLY A 68 -14.49 1.33 -11.49
CA GLY A 68 -14.89 1.27 -12.88
C GLY A 68 -13.80 0.86 -13.86
#